data_AF-A0AAW0Y180-F1
#
_entry.id   AF-A0AAW0Y180-F1
#
_cell.length_a   1.000
_cell.length_b   1.000
_cell.length_c   1.000
_cell.angle_alpha   90.00
_cell.angle_beta   90.00
_cell.angle_gamma   90.00
#
_symmetry.space_group_name_H-M   'P 1'
#
loop_
_entity.id
_entity.type
_entity.pdbx_description
1 polymer ?
#
loop_
_entity_poly.entity_id
_entity_poly.type
_entity_poly.pdbx_seq_one_letter_code
_entity_poly.pdbx_strand_id
1 'polypeptide(L)'
;RTAQLPKTVTTDLKVLWALQNLVFLPALLITSAYWTAIYDPVYPVTALNAEVHIINSVYVLVDLWVVASPLRILHFYIPLCFMIVYLVFTLIYWAVGGTTPDGKSAIYPIVDWDNLSVTL
;
A
#
# COMPACT_ATOMS: atom_id res chain seq x y z
N ARG A 1 23.19 -18.82 34.03
CA ARG A 1 23.26 -19.40 32.67
C ARG A 1 22.70 -18.35 31.71
N THR A 2 23.54 -17.50 31.13
CA THR A 2 23.10 -16.49 30.16
C THR A 2 22.83 -17.21 28.85
N ALA A 3 21.58 -17.24 28.40
CA ALA A 3 21.27 -17.74 27.07
C ALA A 3 21.95 -16.82 26.05
N GLN A 4 22.91 -17.35 25.30
CA GLN A 4 23.47 -16.63 24.14
C GLN A 4 22.37 -16.53 23.09
N LEU A 5 21.88 -15.31 22.86
CA LEU A 5 20.96 -15.03 21.77
C LEU A 5 21.65 -15.35 20.42
N PRO A 6 20.91 -15.87 19.43
CA PRO A 6 21.46 -16.15 18.11
C PRO A 6 22.09 -14.89 17.50
N LYS A 7 23.32 -15.02 16.97
CA LYS A 7 24.09 -13.91 16.39
C LYS A 7 23.48 -13.34 15.10
N THR A 8 22.56 -14.07 14.46
CA THR A 8 21.92 -13.70 13.21
C THR A 8 20.44 -14.05 13.23
N VAL A 9 19.63 -13.15 12.68
CA VAL A 9 18.20 -13.36 12.47
C VAL A 9 18.00 -14.43 11.40
N THR A 10 17.05 -15.34 11.60
CA THR A 10 16.70 -16.38 10.62
C THR A 10 16.17 -15.77 9.32
N THR A 11 16.26 -16.52 8.22
CA THR A 11 15.78 -16.05 6.91
C THR A 11 14.30 -15.72 6.94
N ASP A 12 13.49 -16.54 7.61
CA ASP A 12 12.04 -16.35 7.70
C ASP A 12 11.68 -15.01 8.36
N LEU A 13 12.39 -14.66 9.44
CA LEU A 13 12.21 -13.39 10.13
C LEU A 13 12.68 -12.20 9.28
N LYS A 14 13.70 -12.37 8.43
CA LYS A 14 14.12 -11.32 7.49
C LYS A 14 13.08 -11.10 6.39
N VAL A 15 12.51 -12.18 5.86
CA VAL A 15 11.43 -12.12 4.85
C VAL A 15 10.20 -11.47 5.47
N LEU A 16 9.79 -11.91 6.67
CA LEU A 16 8.68 -11.31 7.40
C LEU A 16 8.91 -9.81 7.63
N TRP A 17 10.09 -9.42 8.10
CA TRP A 17 10.42 -8.02 8.30
C TRP A 17 10.40 -7.21 7.01
N ALA A 18 10.88 -7.77 5.89
CA ALA A 18 10.81 -7.09 4.59
C ALA A 18 9.36 -6.90 4.13
N LEU A 19 8.50 -7.91 4.29
CA LEU A 19 7.08 -7.84 3.98
C LEU A 19 6.36 -6.83 4.88
N GLN A 20 6.69 -6.76 6.17
CA GLN A 20 6.19 -5.73 7.08
C GLN A 20 6.55 -4.32 6.59
N ASN A 21 7.81 -4.07 6.22
CA ASN A 21 8.23 -2.76 5.69
C ASN A 21 7.55 -2.43 4.35
N LEU A 22 7.25 -3.45 3.54
CA LEU A 22 6.51 -3.29 2.29
C LEU A 22 5.07 -2.80 2.53
N VAL A 23 4.38 -3.31 3.56
CA VAL A 23 2.95 -2.99 3.78
C VAL A 23 2.69 -1.79 4.67
N PHE A 24 3.59 -1.49 5.62
CA PHE A 24 3.35 -0.47 6.63
C PHE A 24 3.15 0.94 6.04
N LEU A 25 4.08 1.38 5.19
CA LEU A 25 4.02 2.73 4.63
C LEU A 25 2.84 2.90 3.65
N PRO A 26 2.61 1.98 2.68
CA PRO A 26 1.46 2.10 1.77
C PRO A 26 0.11 2.07 2.48
N ALA A 27 -0.05 1.28 3.55
CA ALA A 27 -1.33 1.24 4.27
C ALA A 27 -1.70 2.63 4.83
N LEU A 28 -0.76 3.28 5.51
CA LEU A 28 -0.96 4.63 6.06
C LEU A 28 -1.17 5.67 4.94
N LEU A 29 -0.41 5.56 3.84
CA LEU A 29 -0.56 6.46 2.69
C LEU A 29 -1.94 6.32 2.06
N ILE A 30 -2.40 5.10 1.78
CA ILE A 30 -3.71 4.82 1.17
C ILE A 30 -4.84 5.37 2.05
N THR A 31 -4.77 5.14 3.36
CA THR A 31 -5.72 5.73 4.30
C THR A 31 -5.70 7.26 4.22
N SER A 32 -4.51 7.88 4.33
CA SER A 32 -4.43 9.34 4.28
C SER A 32 -4.95 9.93 2.97
N ALA A 33 -4.53 9.39 1.82
CA ALA A 33 -4.89 9.90 0.50
C ALA A 33 -6.39 9.72 0.23
N TYR A 34 -6.95 8.58 0.65
CA TYR A 34 -8.37 8.35 0.49
C TYR A 34 -9.19 9.38 1.28
N TRP A 35 -8.94 9.51 2.58
CA TRP A 35 -9.77 10.36 3.44
C TRP A 35 -9.55 11.86 3.25
N THR A 36 -8.41 12.28 2.68
CA THR A 36 -8.13 13.71 2.45
C THR A 36 -8.41 14.17 1.02
N ALA A 37 -8.29 13.29 0.03
CA ALA A 37 -8.32 13.69 -1.39
C ALA A 37 -9.34 12.93 -2.26
N ILE A 38 -9.80 11.75 -1.86
CA ILE A 38 -10.65 10.89 -2.72
C ILE A 38 -12.07 10.69 -2.14
N TYR A 39 -12.20 10.68 -0.81
CA TYR A 39 -13.46 10.41 -0.14
C TYR A 39 -14.52 11.44 -0.51
N ASP A 40 -15.65 10.94 -0.99
CA ASP A 40 -16.83 11.74 -1.31
C ASP A 40 -17.97 11.32 -0.36
N PRO A 41 -18.45 12.22 0.52
CA PRO A 41 -19.50 11.92 1.49
C PRO A 41 -20.87 11.61 0.85
N VAL A 42 -21.05 11.83 -0.45
CA VAL A 42 -22.25 11.42 -1.19
C VAL A 42 -22.38 9.89 -1.25
N TYR A 43 -21.26 9.18 -1.24
CA TYR A 43 -21.26 7.71 -1.31
C TYR A 43 -21.09 7.08 0.08
N PRO A 44 -21.86 6.02 0.40
CA PRO A 44 -21.74 5.35 1.67
C PRO A 44 -20.41 4.59 1.79
N VAL A 45 -19.85 4.57 2.99
CA VAL A 45 -18.67 3.74 3.32
C VAL A 45 -19.11 2.28 3.39
N THR A 46 -18.85 1.53 2.32
CA THR A 46 -19.12 0.09 2.28
C THR A 46 -18.11 -0.69 3.12
N ALA A 47 -18.40 -1.97 3.41
CA ALA A 47 -17.47 -2.84 4.12
C ALA A 47 -16.12 -2.96 3.40
N LEU A 48 -16.13 -3.14 2.07
CA LEU A 48 -14.92 -3.18 1.26
C LEU A 48 -14.16 -1.85 1.31
N ASN A 49 -14.87 -0.72 1.22
CA ASN A 49 -14.27 0.61 1.31
C ASN A 49 -13.58 0.85 2.67
N ALA A 50 -14.26 0.49 3.77
CA ALA A 50 -13.70 0.54 5.10
C ALA A 50 -12.49 -0.39 5.24
N GLU A 51 -12.56 -1.60 4.68
CA GLU A 51 -11.48 -2.58 4.70
C GLU A 51 -10.20 -2.01 4.09
N VAL A 52 -10.29 -1.51 2.85
CA VAL A 52 -9.12 -1.03 2.10
C VAL A 52 -8.57 0.31 2.60
N HIS A 53 -9.41 1.19 3.16
CA HIS A 53 -9.02 2.57 3.47
C HIS A 53 -8.97 2.91 4.96
N ILE A 54 -9.52 2.11 5.87
CA ILE A 54 -9.36 2.32 7.33
C ILE A 54 -8.73 1.08 7.97
N ILE A 55 -9.37 -0.07 7.81
CA ILE A 55 -9.02 -1.29 8.55
C ILE A 55 -7.61 -1.77 8.17
N ASN A 56 -7.20 -1.60 6.92
CA ASN A 56 -5.82 -1.82 6.47
C ASN A 56 -4.78 -1.10 7.36
N SER A 57 -4.98 0.19 7.63
CA SER A 57 -4.10 0.95 8.53
C SER A 57 -4.22 0.50 9.98
N VAL A 58 -5.42 0.15 10.44
CA VAL A 58 -5.61 -0.40 11.79
C VAL A 58 -4.80 -1.69 11.97
N TYR A 59 -4.80 -2.60 10.99
CA TYR A 59 -3.99 -3.81 11.05
C TYR A 59 -2.51 -3.50 11.18
N VAL A 60 -2.00 -2.58 10.38
CA VAL A 60 -0.59 -2.15 10.44
C VAL A 60 -0.25 -1.54 11.80
N LEU A 61 -1.10 -0.67 12.34
CA LEU A 61 -0.87 -0.04 13.65
C LEU A 61 -0.91 -1.06 14.79
N VAL A 62 -1.82 -2.03 14.74
CA VAL A 62 -1.89 -3.13 15.71
C VAL A 62 -0.65 -4.02 15.59
N ASP A 63 -0.22 -4.36 14.37
CA ASP A 63 0.99 -5.16 14.15
C ASP A 63 2.24 -4.46 14.71
N LEU A 64 2.38 -3.16 14.44
CA LEU A 64 3.44 -2.33 15.00
C LEU A 64 3.41 -2.30 16.53
N TRP A 65 2.23 -2.24 17.12
CA TRP A 65 2.09 -2.18 18.57
C TRP A 65 2.37 -3.53 19.25
N VAL A 66 1.88 -4.63 18.68
CA VAL A 66 1.99 -5.98 19.26
C VAL A 66 3.35 -6.61 18.99
N VAL A 67 3.83 -6.56 17.74
CA VAL A 67 5.09 -7.19 17.33
C VAL A 67 6.29 -6.34 17.74
N ALA A 68 6.09 -5.02 17.88
CA ALA A 68 7.16 -4.05 18.13
C ALA A 68 8.32 -4.17 17.13
N SER A 69 8.00 -4.56 15.88
CA SER A 69 8.98 -4.68 14.80
C SER A 69 9.66 -3.32 14.56
N PRO A 70 10.99 -3.30 14.37
CA PRO A 70 11.70 -2.05 14.13
C PRO A 70 11.31 -1.47 12.77
N LEU A 71 10.53 -0.38 12.81
CA LEU A 71 10.24 0.46 11.66
C LEU A 71 11.51 1.23 11.28
N ARG A 72 12.04 0.98 10.08
CA ARG A 72 13.22 1.67 9.57
C ARG A 72 12.86 2.43 8.32
N ILE A 73 12.51 3.72 8.48
CA ILE A 73 12.13 4.63 7.38
C ILE A 73 13.16 4.63 6.24
N LEU A 74 14.44 4.37 6.53
CA LEU A 74 15.50 4.21 5.52
C LEU A 74 15.21 3.13 4.47
N HIS A 75 14.28 2.21 4.73
CA HIS A 75 13.83 1.17 3.79
C HIS A 75 12.58 1.57 2.99
N PHE A 76 12.25 2.87 2.91
CA PHE A 76 11.13 3.38 2.10
C PHE A 76 11.23 3.00 0.61
N TYR A 77 12.43 2.66 0.13
CA TYR A 77 12.62 2.18 -1.23
C TYR A 77 11.87 0.87 -1.52
N ILE A 78 11.62 0.03 -0.51
CA ILE A 78 10.88 -1.24 -0.65
C ILE A 78 9.43 -0.96 -1.12
N PRO A 79 8.61 -0.19 -0.37
CA PRO A 79 7.28 0.16 -0.83
C PRO A 79 7.29 1.06 -2.08
N LEU A 80 8.31 1.91 -2.26
CA LEU A 80 8.43 2.72 -3.47
C LEU A 80 8.60 1.85 -4.73
N CYS A 81 9.46 0.83 -4.69
CA CYS A 81 9.62 -0.10 -5.81
C CYS A 81 8.31 -0.81 -6.15
N PHE A 82 7.54 -1.22 -5.13
CA PHE A 82 6.23 -1.82 -5.35
C PHE A 82 5.25 -0.86 -6.01
N MET A 83 5.19 0.41 -5.55
CA MET A 83 4.35 1.44 -6.17
C MET A 83 4.74 1.69 -7.63
N ILE A 84 6.04 1.73 -7.94
CA ILE A 84 6.53 1.88 -9.32
C ILE A 84 6.10 0.69 -10.18
N VAL A 85 6.25 -0.55 -9.69
CA VAL A 85 5.80 -1.75 -10.41
C VAL A 85 4.30 -1.68 -10.69
N TYR A 86 3.52 -1.23 -9.71
CA TYR A 86 2.08 -1.07 -9.88
C TYR A 86 1.71 0.03 -10.89
N LEU A 87 2.41 1.18 -10.88
CA LEU A 87 2.23 2.25 -11.88
C LEU A 87 2.59 1.79 -13.29
N VAL A 88 3.65 0.99 -13.45
CA VAL A 88 3.98 0.38 -14.75
C VAL A 88 2.87 -0.58 -15.18
N PHE A 89 2.31 -1.36 -14.25
CA PHE A 89 1.16 -2.21 -14.53
C PHE A 89 -0.05 -1.38 -14.99
N THR A 90 -0.40 -0.26 -14.34
CA THR A 90 -1.54 0.55 -14.77
C THR A 90 -1.34 1.15 -16.16
N LEU A 91 -0.10 1.54 -16.50
CA LEU A 91 0.27 2.01 -17.84
C LEU A 91 0.06 0.93 -18.90
N ILE A 92 0.57 -0.28 -18.64
CA ILE A 92 0.42 -1.41 -19.57
C ILE A 92 -1.06 -1.77 -19.72
N TYR A 93 -1.80 -1.85 -18.60
CA TYR A 93 -3.23 -2.15 -18.58
C TYR A 93 -4.01 -1.18 -19.48
N TRP A 94 -3.77 0.12 -19.35
CA TRP A 94 -4.35 1.14 -20.22
C TRP A 94 -3.93 0.95 -21.68
N ALA A 95 -2.63 0.76 -21.94
CA ALA A 95 -2.08 0.68 -23.30
C ALA A 95 -2.62 -0.52 -24.11
N VAL A 96 -3.02 -1.60 -23.43
CA VAL A 96 -3.66 -2.77 -24.07
C VAL A 96 -5.19 -2.68 -24.14
N GLY A 97 -5.77 -1.54 -23.76
CA GLY A 97 -7.22 -1.30 -23.79
C GLY A 97 -7.99 -1.92 -22.62
N GLY A 98 -7.34 -2.09 -21.46
CA GLY A 98 -8.00 -2.57 -20.25
C GLY A 98 -9.07 -1.59 -19.74
N THR A 99 -10.19 -2.13 -19.26
CA THR A 99 -11.31 -1.34 -18.71
C THR A 99 -11.84 -1.89 -17.40
N THR A 100 -12.20 -1.00 -16.47
CA THR A 100 -12.89 -1.35 -15.23
C THR A 100 -14.30 -1.90 -15.51
N PRO A 101 -14.99 -2.49 -14.51
CA PRO A 101 -16.37 -2.94 -14.67
C PRO A 101 -17.34 -1.83 -15.11
N ASP A 102 -17.02 -0.57 -14.79
CA ASP A 102 -17.80 0.61 -15.20
C ASP A 102 -17.39 1.14 -16.59
N GLY A 103 -16.50 0.44 -17.30
CA GLY A 103 -16.04 0.79 -18.65
C GLY A 103 -15.00 1.91 -18.70
N LYS A 104 -14.39 2.28 -17.57
CA LYS A 104 -13.33 3.32 -17.53
C LYS A 104 -11.98 2.71 -17.86
N SER A 105 -11.14 3.43 -18.61
CA SER A 105 -9.76 3.04 -18.91
C SER A 105 -8.85 3.15 -17.68
N ALA A 106 -9.07 4.17 -16.85
CA ALA A 106 -8.36 4.38 -15.59
C ALA A 106 -8.89 3.45 -14.47
N ILE A 107 -7.98 2.69 -13.86
CA ILE A 107 -8.27 1.88 -12.66
C ILE A 107 -8.57 2.80 -11.46
N TYR A 108 -7.80 3.88 -11.33
CA TYR A 108 -7.98 4.89 -10.30
C TYR A 108 -8.05 6.28 -10.93
N PRO A 109 -8.93 7.18 -10.45
CA PRO A 109 -9.06 8.52 -11.02
C PRO A 109 -7.77 9.36 -10.98
N ILE A 110 -6.87 9.09 -10.02
CA ILE A 110 -5.59 9.80 -9.86
C ILE A 110 -4.49 9.27 -10.80
N VAL A 111 -4.74 8.16 -11.50
CA VAL A 111 -3.82 7.60 -12.50
C VAL A 111 -4.62 7.37 -13.78
N ASP A 112 -4.94 8.49 -14.44
CA ASP A 112 -5.65 8.55 -15.71
C ASP A 112 -4.68 8.86 -16.85
N TRP A 113 -4.28 7.82 -17.58
CA TRP A 113 -3.33 7.94 -18.70
C TRP A 113 -3.94 8.65 -19.93
N ASP A 114 -5.27 8.79 -20.01
CA ASP A 114 -5.93 9.63 -21.01
C ASP A 114 -5.85 11.13 -20.63
N ASN A 115 -5.63 11.43 -19.34
CA ASN A 115 -5.45 12.78 -18.82
C ASN A 115 -4.13 12.93 -18.04
N LEU A 116 -3.04 13.14 -18.79
CA LEU A 116 -1.70 13.28 -18.23
C LEU A 116 -1.57 14.38 -17.17
N SER A 117 -2.40 15.44 -17.19
CA SER A 117 -2.34 16.52 -16.20
C SER A 117 -2.80 16.11 -14.79
N VAL A 118 -3.54 15.00 -14.69
CA VAL A 118 -3.93 14.40 -13.40
C VAL A 118 -2.90 13.37 -12.95
N THR A 119 -2.20 12.74 -13.90
CA THR A 119 -1.27 11.63 -13.65
C THR A 119 0.18 12.07 -13.38
N LEU A 120 0.66 13.14 -14.02
CA LEU A 120 2.05 13.66 -13.96
C LEU A 120 2.09 15.11 -13.51
#